data_AF-A0A6P0Z112-F1
#
_entry.id   AF-A0A6P0Z112-F1
#
_cell.length_a   1.000
_cell.length_b   1.000
_cell.length_c   1.000
_cell.angle_alpha   90.00
_cell.angle_beta   90.00
_cell.angle_gamma   90.00
#
_symmetry.space_group_name_H-M   'P 1'
#
loop_
_entity.id
_entity.type
_entity.pdbx_description
1 polymer ?
#
loop_
_entity_poly.entity_id
_entity_poly.type
_entity_poly.pdbx_seq_one_letter_code
_entity_poly.pdbx_strand_id
1 'polypeptide(L)' 'MKIAILSQDSSLYSTRRLKEAGEQLGHEMRVVDYLRCYMNITAHKPTVVYQ' A
#
# COMPACT_ATOMS: atom_id res chain seq x y z
N MET A 1 12.18 2.82 5.21
CA MET A 1 10.84 3.35 5.58
C MET A 1 9.79 2.31 5.24
N LYS A 2 8.58 2.39 5.82
CA LYS A 2 7.44 1.54 5.40
C LYS A 2 6.59 2.32 4.40
N ILE A 3 6.44 1.79 3.19
CA ILE A 3 5.74 2.46 2.09
C ILE A 3 4.67 1.50 1.54
N ALA A 4 3.42 1.97 1.49
CA ALA A 4 2.31 1.25 0.88
C ALA A 4 2.05 1.77 -0.53
N ILE A 5 1.96 0.86 -1.51
CA ILE A 5 1.54 1.16 -2.88
C ILE A 5 0.07 0.77 -3.02
N LEU A 6 -0.81 1.76 -3.21
CA LEU A 6 -2.23 1.52 -3.44
C LEU A 6 -2.45 1.09 -4.91
N SER A 7 -2.72 -0.19 -5.13
CA SER A 7 -2.99 -0.75 -6.46
C SER A 7 -3.88 -1.99 -6.33
N GLN A 8 -4.85 -2.14 -7.22
CA GLN A 8 -5.70 -3.34 -7.29
C GLN A 8 -4.93 -4.57 -7.78
N ASP A 9 -3.87 -4.36 -8.56
CA ASP A 9 -3.09 -5.43 -9.16
C ASP A 9 -1.59 -5.17 -8.98
N SER A 10 -0.92 -6.15 -8.36
CA SER A 10 0.52 -6.14 -8.11
C SER A 10 1.36 -6.51 -9.33
N SER A 11 0.75 -7.12 -10.35
CA SER A 11 1.39 -7.53 -11.59
C SER A 11 1.56 -6.39 -12.59
N LEU A 12 0.83 -5.28 -12.41
CA LEU A 12 0.96 -4.09 -13.23
C LEU A 12 2.41 -3.60 -13.26
N TYR A 13 2.89 -3.28 -14.46
CA TYR A 13 4.28 -2.89 -14.68
C TYR A 13 4.70 -1.71 -13.78
N SER A 14 3.85 -0.69 -13.65
CA SER A 14 4.09 0.47 -12.79
C SER A 14 4.24 0.08 -11.31
N THR A 15 3.31 -0.73 -10.79
CA THR A 15 3.32 -1.20 -9.40
C THR A 15 4.56 -2.04 -9.11
N ARG A 16 4.91 -2.96 -10.01
CA ARG A 16 6.11 -3.79 -9.89
C ARG A 16 7.39 -2.95 -9.88
N ARG A 17 7.52 -2.03 -10.85
CA ARG A 17 8.72 -1.17 -10.97
C ARG A 17 8.90 -0.23 -9.77
N LEU A 18 7.81 0.33 -9.25
CA LEU A 18 7.83 1.17 -8.05
C LEU A 18 8.26 0.37 -6.81
N LYS A 19 7.73 -0.85 -6.67
CA LYS A 19 8.12 -1.76 -5.58
C LYS A 19 9.61 -2.08 -5.64
N GLU A 20 10.10 -2.52 -6.80
CA GLU A 20 11.52 -2.86 -7.00
C GLU A 20 12.45 -1.68 -6.70
N ALA A 21 12.12 -0.48 -7.20
CA ALA A 21 12.92 0.71 -6.96
C ALA A 21 12.98 1.08 -5.47
N GLY A 22 11.85 0.96 -4.76
CA GLY A 22 11.80 1.20 -3.32
C GLY A 22 12.58 0.14 -2.51
N GLU A 23 12.49 -1.13 -2.88
CA GLU A 23 13.24 -2.22 -2.25
C GLU A 23 14.75 -2.05 -2.46
N GLN A 24 15.19 -1.63 -3.65
CA GLN A 24 16.60 -1.32 -3.94
C GLN A 24 17.15 -0.17 -3.08
N LEU A 25 16.29 0.77 -2.69
CA LEU A 25 16.62 1.85 -1.76
C LEU A 25 16.52 1.44 -0.28
N GLY A 26 16.29 0.15 0.00
CA GLY A 26 16.18 -0.38 1.36
C GLY A 26 14.86 -0.02 2.06
N HIS A 27 13.79 0.22 1.30
CA HIS A 27 12.46 0.47 1.86
C HIS A 27 11.63 -0.82 1.93
N GLU A 28 10.80 -0.92 2.98
CA GLU A 28 9.81 -1.99 3.10
C GLU A 28 8.57 -1.59 2.28
N MET A 29 8.39 -2.25 1.14
CA MET A 29 7.35 -1.92 0.18
C MET A 29 6.21 -2.95 0.23
N ARG A 30 4.97 -2.50 0.43
CA ARG A 30 3.78 -3.37 0.42
C ARG A 30 2.75 -2.89 -0.58
N VAL A 31 2.29 -3.76 -1.47
CA VAL A 31 1.15 -3.47 -2.35
C VAL A 31 -0.13 -3.75 -1.58
N VAL A 32 -1.05 -2.78 -1.60
CA VAL A 32 -2.31 -2.79 -0.88
C VAL A 32 -3.44 -2.56 -1.87
N ASP A 33 -4.33 -3.54 -1.98
CA ASP A 33 -5.58 -3.39 -2.73
C ASP A 33 -6.52 -2.49 -1.92
N TYR A 34 -6.63 -1.23 -2.35
CA TYR A 34 -7.42 -0.22 -1.64
C TYR A 34 -8.91 -0.53 -1.61
N LEU A 35 -9.43 -1.41 -2.48
CA LEU A 35 -10.82 -1.85 -2.42
C LEU A 35 -11.08 -2.79 -1.24
N ARG A 36 -10.03 -3.42 -0.70
CA ARG A 36 -10.11 -4.27 0.50
C ARG A 36 -9.82 -3.51 1.79
N CYS A 37 -9.50 -2.21 1.69
CA CYS A 37 -9.31 -1.37 2.85
C CYS A 37 -10.67 -0.98 3.43
N TYR A 38 -10.88 -1.31 4.69
CA TYR A 38 -11.99 -0.77 5.47
C TYR A 38 -11.50 0.44 6.27
N MET A 39 -12.27 1.53 6.23
CA MET A 39 -11.94 2.75 6.97
C MET A 39 -12.95 2.97 8.10
N ASN A 40 -12.45 3.11 9.31
CA ASN A 40 -13.19 3.69 10.41
C ASN A 40 -13.00 5.21 10.35
N ILE A 41 -14.07 5.96 10.10
CA ILE A 41 -14.05 7.43 9.94
C ILE A 41 -14.46 8.19 11.20
N THR A 42 -14.53 7.52 12.36
CA THR A 42 -14.93 8.17 13.62
C THR A 42 -13.96 9.29 13.98
N ALA A 43 -14.49 10.48 14.27
CA ALA A 43 -13.75 11.74 14.35
C ALA A 43 -12.51 11.74 15.27
N HIS A 44 -12.53 10.96 16.35
CA HIS A 44 -11.44 10.99 17.33
C HIS A 44 -10.26 10.07 17.00
N LYS A 45 -10.47 9.01 16.21
CA LYS A 45 -9.43 8.01 15.87
C LYS A 45 -9.74 7.34 14.54
N PRO A 46 -9.60 8.05 13.40
CA PRO A 46 -9.78 7.43 12.12
C PRO A 46 -8.71 6.36 11.91
N THR A 47 -9.12 5.16 11.48
CA THR A 47 -8.20 4.05 11.21
C THR A 47 -8.50 3.41 9.87
N VAL A 48 -7.47 2.87 9.22
CA VAL A 48 -7.60 2.09 8.00
C VAL A 48 -7.12 0.68 8.29
N VAL A 49 -7.97 -0.30 8.05
CA VAL A 49 -7.69 -1.73 8.24
C VAL A 49 -7.61 -2.38 6.86
N TYR A 50 -6.49 -3.02 6.58
CA TYR A 50 -6.27 -3.84 5.39
C TYR A 50 -6.05 -5.29 5.83
N GLN A 51 -6.87 -6.20 5.31
CA GLN A 51 -6.83 -7.63 5.63
C GLN A 51 -6.28 -8.43 4.44
#